data_AF-A0A7J4JYT0-F1
#
_entry.id   AF-A0A7J4JYT0-F1
#
_cell.length_a   1.000
_cell.length_b   1.000
_cell.length_c   1.000
_cell.angle_alpha   90.00
_cell.angle_beta   90.00
_cell.angle_gamma   90.00
#
_symmetry.space_group_name_H-M   'P 1'
#
loop_
_entity.id
_entity.type
_entity.pdbx_description
1 polymer ?
#
loop_
_entity_poly.entity_id
_entity_poly.type
_entity_poly.pdbx_seq_one_letter_code
_entity_poly.pdbx_strand_id
1 'polypeptide(L)'
;MGNVLVSLDDDVEEQLRRLAQEIYSGKKGAISYVVSEAVMEMAQKDKRQKAIERAIKNMQKGLHLRLGERKAYENRDEIYER
;
A
#
# COMPACT_ATOMS: atom_id res chain seq x y z
N MET A 1 14.30 -3.85 -18.58
CA MET A 1 13.64 -4.95 -17.87
C MET A 1 14.67 -5.59 -16.95
N GLY A 2 14.38 -5.66 -15.65
CA GLY A 2 15.21 -6.37 -14.69
C GLY A 2 14.68 -7.78 -14.48
N ASN A 3 15.55 -8.73 -14.16
CA ASN A 3 15.16 -10.09 -13.82
C ASN A 3 15.22 -10.26 -12.30
N VAL A 4 14.19 -10.88 -11.73
CA VAL A 4 14.14 -11.25 -10.32
C VAL A 4 13.97 -12.76 -10.25
N LEU A 5 14.82 -13.42 -9.47
CA LEU A 5 14.71 -14.85 -9.17
C LEU A 5 13.99 -14.99 -7.83
N VAL A 6 12.99 -15.86 -7.76
CA VAL A 6 12.21 -16.11 -6.54
C VAL A 6 12.09 -17.63 -6.37
N SER A 7 12.34 -18.10 -5.16
CA SER A 7 12.06 -19.49 -4.76
C SER A 7 10.68 -19.54 -4.13
N LEU A 8 9.84 -20.47 -4.61
CA LEU A 8 8.50 -20.71 -4.11
C LEU A 8 8.38 -22.18 -3.72
N ASP A 9 7.53 -22.47 -2.75
CA ASP A 9 7.11 -23.83 -2.48
C ASP A 9 6.25 -24.34 -3.65
N ASP A 10 6.27 -25.65 -3.89
CA ASP A 10 5.65 -26.28 -5.07
C ASP A 10 4.14 -25.97 -5.18
N ASP A 11 3.44 -25.93 -4.05
CA ASP A 11 2.01 -25.64 -3.97
C ASP A 11 1.71 -24.18 -4.34
N VAL A 12 2.55 -23.25 -3.92
CA VAL A 12 2.45 -21.83 -4.26
C VAL A 12 2.75 -21.61 -5.74
N GLU A 13 3.75 -22.29 -6.29
CA GLU A 13 4.06 -22.24 -7.73
C GLU A 13 2.87 -22.74 -8.56
N GLU A 14 2.26 -23.85 -8.16
CA GLU A 14 1.13 -24.42 -8.87
C GLU A 14 -0.08 -23.46 -8.87
N GLN A 15 -0.38 -22.85 -7.74
CA GLN A 15 -1.43 -21.83 -7.63
C GLN A 15 -1.14 -20.62 -8.52
N LEU A 16 0.11 -20.12 -8.52
CA LEU A 16 0.52 -19.00 -9.36
C LEU A 16 0.34 -19.31 -10.85
N ARG A 17 0.69 -20.53 -11.27
CA ARG A 17 0.51 -20.99 -12.66
C ARG A 17 -0.97 -21.08 -13.05
N ARG A 18 -1.81 -21.63 -12.18
CA ARG A 18 -3.26 -21.69 -12.40
C ARG A 18 -3.86 -20.29 -12.55
N LEU A 19 -3.50 -19.37 -11.64
CA LEU A 19 -3.95 -17.98 -11.70
C LEU A 19 -3.50 -17.28 -12.99
N ALA A 20 -2.25 -17.47 -13.39
CA ALA A 20 -1.72 -16.92 -14.64
C ALA A 20 -2.47 -17.49 -15.87
N GLN A 21 -2.86 -18.77 -15.82
CA GLN A 21 -3.65 -19.41 -16.86
C GLN A 21 -5.08 -18.86 -16.93
N GLU A 22 -5.74 -18.64 -15.79
CA GLU A 22 -7.09 -18.10 -15.72
C GLU A 22 -7.18 -16.66 -16.24
N ILE A 23 -6.26 -15.79 -15.82
CA ILE A 23 -6.30 -14.36 -16.16
C ILE A 23 -5.83 -14.10 -17.59
N TYR A 24 -4.74 -14.75 -18.00
CA TYR A 24 -4.08 -14.44 -19.27
C TYR A 24 -4.18 -15.55 -20.32
N SER A 25 -4.92 -16.63 -20.04
CA SER A 25 -5.15 -17.76 -20.96
C SER A 25 -3.87 -18.39 -21.51
N GLY A 26 -2.81 -18.46 -20.69
CA GLY A 26 -1.54 -19.08 -21.07
C GLY A 26 -0.69 -18.26 -22.05
N LYS A 27 -0.96 -16.96 -22.21
CA LYS A 27 -0.08 -16.07 -23.00
C LYS A 27 1.35 -16.07 -22.47
N LYS A 28 2.31 -15.96 -23.38
CA LYS A 28 3.74 -15.87 -23.02
C LYS A 28 3.97 -14.70 -22.06
N GLY A 29 4.62 -14.99 -20.94
CA GLY A 29 4.91 -14.00 -19.89
C GLY A 29 3.80 -13.80 -18.85
N ALA A 30 2.70 -14.57 -18.91
CA ALA A 30 1.59 -14.47 -17.94
C ALA A 30 2.05 -14.46 -16.47
N ILE A 31 2.95 -15.37 -16.09
CA ILE A 31 3.48 -15.45 -14.72
C ILE A 31 4.18 -14.13 -14.34
N SER A 32 5.01 -13.58 -15.22
CA SER A 32 5.71 -12.33 -14.97
C SER A 32 4.75 -11.14 -14.82
N TYR A 33 3.65 -11.12 -15.56
CA TYR A 33 2.61 -10.10 -15.40
C TYR A 33 1.91 -10.23 -14.04
N VAL A 34 1.48 -11.44 -13.66
CA VAL A 34 0.86 -11.69 -12.34
C VAL A 34 1.79 -11.25 -11.21
N VAL A 35 3.07 -11.64 -11.26
CA VAL A 35 4.05 -11.25 -10.23
C VAL A 35 4.25 -9.73 -10.21
N SER A 36 4.34 -9.08 -11.38
CA SER A 36 4.49 -7.63 -11.45
C SER A 36 3.29 -6.89 -10.87
N GLU A 37 2.07 -7.33 -11.18
CA GLU A 37 0.84 -6.74 -10.64
C GLU A 37 0.76 -6.92 -9.13
N ALA A 38 1.02 -8.13 -8.61
CA ALA A 38 1.03 -8.41 -7.19
C ALA A 38 2.04 -7.53 -6.43
N VAL A 39 3.26 -7.38 -6.96
CA VAL A 39 4.29 -6.51 -6.36
C VAL A 39 3.85 -5.05 -6.36
N MET A 40 3.24 -4.56 -7.44
CA MET A 40 2.70 -3.19 -7.49
C MET A 40 1.58 -2.99 -6.48
N GLU A 41 0.66 -3.95 -6.36
CA GLU A 41 -0.44 -3.88 -5.41
C GLU A 41 0.07 -3.89 -3.95
N MET A 42 1.03 -4.76 -3.64
CA MET A 42 1.69 -4.78 -2.32
C MET A 42 2.35 -3.44 -2.01
N ALA A 43 3.11 -2.88 -2.95
CA ALA A 43 3.76 -1.58 -2.76
C ALA A 43 2.74 -0.44 -2.54
N GLN A 44 1.57 -0.51 -3.16
CA GLN A 44 0.50 0.46 -2.95
C GLN A 44 -0.22 0.25 -1.61
N LYS A 45 -0.48 -0.99 -1.20
CA LYS A 45 -1.05 -1.34 0.11
C LYS A 45 -0.15 -0.84 1.24
N ASP A 46 1.16 -1.07 1.14
CA ASP A 46 2.14 -0.58 2.12
C ASP A 46 2.15 0.94 2.24
N LYS A 47 2.05 1.65 1.11
CA LYS A 47 1.96 3.12 1.10
C LYS A 47 0.68 3.60 1.78
N ARG A 48 -0.46 2.95 1.49
CA ARG A 48 -1.75 3.26 2.12
C ARG A 48 -1.72 2.99 3.61
N GLN A 49 -1.19 1.83 4.03
CA GLN A 49 -1.07 1.46 5.43
C GLN A 49 -0.19 2.46 6.19
N LYS A 50 0.98 2.80 5.65
CA LYS A 50 1.86 3.83 6.22
C LYS A 50 1.24 5.22 6.23
N ALA A 51 0.36 5.54 5.29
CA ALA A 51 -0.38 6.80 5.28
C ALA A 51 -1.46 6.82 6.37
N ILE A 52 -2.19 5.72 6.56
CA ILE A 52 -3.18 5.54 7.62
C ILE A 52 -2.50 5.60 9.00
N GLU A 53 -1.39 4.89 9.19
CA GLU A 53 -0.62 4.95 10.44
C GLU A 53 -0.10 6.37 10.74
N ARG A 54 0.37 7.10 9.71
CA ARG A 54 0.74 8.51 9.85
C ARG A 54 -0.45 9.38 10.20
N ALA A 55 -1.61 9.17 9.58
CA ALA A 55 -2.83 9.91 9.87
C ALA A 55 -3.29 9.66 11.31
N ILE A 56 -3.30 8.40 11.77
CA ILE A 56 -3.61 8.03 13.16
C ILE A 56 -2.60 8.65 14.13
N LYS A 57 -1.31 8.58 13.84
CA LYS A 57 -0.26 9.20 14.67
C LYS A 57 -0.41 10.72 14.74
N ASN A 58 -0.76 11.37 13.62
CA ASN A 58 -1.03 12.80 13.58
C ASN A 58 -2.32 13.17 14.31
N MET A 59 -3.38 12.35 14.21
CA MET A 59 -4.59 12.49 15.00
C MET A 59 -4.31 12.34 16.49
N GLN A 60 -3.55 11.33 16.91
CA GLN A 60 -3.15 11.12 18.31
C GLN A 60 -2.30 12.28 18.83
N LYS A 61 -1.37 12.81 18.02
CA LYS A 61 -0.59 14.01 18.34
C LYS A 61 -1.49 15.24 18.42
N GLY A 62 -2.44 15.42 17.50
CA GLY A 62 -3.43 16.50 17.54
C GLY A 62 -4.36 16.40 18.74
N LEU A 63 -4.70 15.17 19.17
CA LEU A 63 -5.47 14.90 20.38
C LEU A 63 -4.65 15.23 21.64
N HIS A 64 -3.37 14.85 21.68
CA HIS A 64 -2.44 15.20 22.77
C HIS A 64 -2.20 16.72 22.84
N LEU A 65 -2.07 17.40 21.70
CA LEU A 65 -1.95 18.86 21.63
C LEU A 65 -3.24 19.55 22.11
N ARG A 66 -4.43 18.99 21.82
CA ARG A 66 -5.72 19.50 22.30
C ARG A 66 -6.00 19.23 23.78
N LEU A 67 -5.45 18.16 24.36
CA LEU A 67 -5.60 17.80 25.78
C LEU A 67 -4.63 18.56 26.70
N GLY A 68 -3.52 19.08 26.15
CA GLY A 68 -2.46 19.74 26.92
C GLY A 68 -2.63 21.24 27.03
N GLU A 69 -2.68 21.98 25.91
CA GLU A 69 -2.64 23.45 25.94
C GLU A 69 -3.08 24.03 24.59
N ARG A 70 -4.13 24.87 24.64
CA ARG A 70 -4.60 25.86 23.64
C ARG A 70 -5.59 25.43 22.54
N LYS A 71 -6.61 26.30 22.48
CA LYS A 71 -7.79 26.39 21.61
C LYS A 71 -7.64 25.72 20.24
N ALA A 72 -8.59 24.84 19.94
CA ALA A 72 -8.94 24.54 18.57
C ALA A 72 -9.35 25.86 17.90
N TYR A 73 -8.63 26.26 16.86
CA TYR A 73 -8.97 27.41 16.01
C TYR A 73 -10.49 27.45 15.75
N GLU A 74 -11.13 28.56 16.08
CA GLU A 74 -12.60 28.68 15.99
C GLU A 74 -13.05 28.96 14.54
N ASN A 75 -12.15 29.46 13.67
CA ASN A 75 -12.48 29.78 12.28
C ASN A 75 -11.40 29.36 11.28
N ARG A 76 -11.85 29.10 10.05
CA ARG A 76 -11.11 28.48 8.94
C ARG A 76 -9.98 29.36 8.36
N ASP A 77 -9.98 30.66 8.67
CA ASP A 77 -9.04 31.64 8.13
C ASP A 77 -7.66 31.58 8.82
N GLU A 78 -7.58 31.00 10.03
CA GLU A 78 -6.32 30.89 10.79
C GLU A 78 -5.38 29.78 10.26
N ILE A 79 -5.82 28.98 9.28
CA ILE A 79 -5.08 27.82 8.76
C ILE A 79 -4.13 28.22 7.60
N TYR A 80 -4.38 29.34 6.91
CA TYR A 80 -3.73 29.65 5.63
C TYR A 80 -2.65 30.75 5.68
N GLU A 81 -2.29 31.28 6.84
CA GLU A 81 -1.11 32.15 6.97
C GLU A 81 0.13 31.39 7.46
N ARG A 82 0.82 30.74 6.51
CA ARG A 82 2.30 30.75 6.40
C ARG A 82 2.79 30.03 5.16
#